data_AF-A0A963MCE5-F1
#
_entry.id   AF-A0A963MCE5-F1
#
_cell.length_a   1.000
_cell.length_b   1.000
_cell.length_c   1.000
_cell.angle_alpha   90.00
_cell.angle_beta   90.00
_cell.angle_gamma   90.00
#
_symmetry.space_group_name_H-M   'P 1'
#
loop_
_entity.id
_entity.type
_entity.pdbx_description
1 polymer ?
#
loop_
_entity_poly.entity_id
_entity_poly.type
_entity_poly.pdbx_seq_one_letter_code
_entity_poly.pdbx_strand_id
1 'polypeptide(L)'
;PLSAGKYLGGAFAWFSPFSMLTGAALLFGYALLGCGWLILKTDGPLHRLARAMARPLVMAVLVFMGLVSTWLPFLNSRLMARWFESGNFLWLAPVPLLTLLVGWRLWVDAAVQPEAGGAPRHDARPFLWTLALFALGFAGLVLGIWPNIVPPSLSIWQAASPPESQGFVLAGLVVLLPVVLAYTAWSYSVFRGKVLAGAGYH
;
A
#
# COMPACT_ATOMS: atom_id res chain seq x y z
N PRO A 1 -10.63 -10.03 -21.01
CA PRO A 1 -11.25 -11.30 -21.46
C PRO A 1 -10.23 -12.22 -22.14
N LEU A 2 -10.09 -13.45 -21.64
CA LEU A 2 -9.32 -14.51 -22.29
C LEU A 2 -10.31 -15.48 -22.94
N SER A 3 -10.13 -15.83 -24.22
CA SER A 3 -10.83 -16.94 -24.86
C SER A 3 -9.81 -17.92 -25.40
N ALA A 4 -9.95 -19.20 -25.05
CA ALA A 4 -9.01 -20.26 -25.43
C ALA A 4 -7.53 -19.91 -25.13
N GLY A 5 -7.26 -19.28 -23.99
CA GLY A 5 -5.90 -18.88 -23.58
C GLY A 5 -5.32 -17.65 -24.29
N LYS A 6 -6.09 -17.00 -25.17
CA LYS A 6 -5.66 -15.78 -25.88
C LYS A 6 -6.33 -14.54 -25.32
N TYR A 7 -5.55 -13.50 -25.09
CA TYR A 7 -6.05 -12.20 -24.66
C TYR A 7 -6.86 -11.56 -25.80
N LEU A 8 -8.14 -11.33 -25.56
CA LEU A 8 -9.07 -10.73 -26.53
C LEU A 8 -9.18 -9.20 -26.40
N GLY A 9 -8.44 -8.58 -25.49
CA GLY A 9 -8.46 -7.12 -25.38
C GLY A 9 -7.68 -6.47 -26.53
N GLY A 10 -8.21 -5.39 -27.09
CA GLY A 10 -7.46 -4.55 -28.03
C GLY A 10 -6.25 -3.89 -27.38
N ALA A 11 -5.34 -3.33 -28.18
CA ALA A 11 -4.12 -2.67 -27.71
C ALA A 11 -4.35 -1.55 -26.67
N PHE A 12 -5.54 -0.95 -26.67
CA PHE A 12 -5.94 0.12 -25.73
C PHE A 12 -6.86 -0.36 -24.60
N ALA A 13 -7.04 -1.67 -24.40
CA ALA A 13 -7.88 -2.20 -23.32
C ALA A 13 -7.38 -1.84 -21.91
N TRP A 14 -6.11 -1.46 -21.78
CA TRP A 14 -5.55 -0.92 -20.54
C TRP A 14 -6.07 0.50 -20.22
N PHE A 15 -6.50 1.27 -21.22
CA PHE A 15 -7.00 2.64 -21.08
C PHE A 15 -8.50 2.65 -20.73
N SER A 16 -8.86 1.99 -19.64
CA SER A 16 -10.21 2.00 -19.10
C SER A 16 -10.34 3.05 -17.98
N PRO A 17 -11.54 3.62 -17.74
CA PRO A 17 -11.75 4.56 -16.63
C PRO A 17 -11.29 4.01 -15.27
N PHE A 18 -11.55 2.73 -15.01
CA PHE A 18 -11.11 2.07 -13.78
C PHE A 18 -9.59 1.91 -13.71
N SER A 19 -8.93 1.56 -14.82
CA SER A 19 -7.47 1.48 -14.90
C SER A 19 -6.82 2.85 -14.67
N MET A 20 -7.41 3.92 -15.22
CA MET A 20 -6.89 5.29 -15.03
C MET A 20 -7.12 5.78 -13.60
N LEU A 21 -8.28 5.49 -13.02
CA LEU A 21 -8.58 5.78 -11.61
C LEU A 21 -7.58 5.09 -10.67
N THR A 22 -7.31 3.80 -10.89
CA THR A 22 -6.35 3.03 -10.08
C THR A 22 -4.91 3.51 -10.29
N GLY A 23 -4.52 3.89 -11.51
CA GLY A 23 -3.24 4.53 -11.80
C GLY A 23 -3.06 5.86 -11.07
N ALA A 24 -4.09 6.72 -11.08
CA ALA A 24 -4.09 7.97 -10.33
C ALA A 24 -4.02 7.72 -8.82
N ALA A 25 -4.78 6.74 -8.30
CA ALA A 25 -4.72 6.35 -6.90
C ALA A 25 -3.29 5.96 -6.45
N LEU A 26 -2.59 5.18 -7.28
CA LEU A 26 -1.20 4.79 -7.02
C LEU A 26 -0.25 5.98 -7.04
N LEU A 27 -0.43 6.95 -7.96
CA LEU A 27 0.38 8.17 -8.00
C LEU A 27 0.31 8.93 -6.66
N PHE A 28 -0.91 9.18 -6.15
CA PHE A 28 -1.08 9.85 -4.86
C PHE A 28 -0.59 9.01 -3.68
N GLY A 29 -0.77 7.69 -3.74
CA GLY A 29 -0.22 6.77 -2.75
C GLY A 29 1.31 6.84 -2.67
N TYR A 30 2.00 6.81 -3.80
CA TYR A 30 3.47 6.92 -3.85
C TYR A 30 3.94 8.31 -3.43
N ALA A 31 3.23 9.36 -3.80
CA ALA A 31 3.52 10.71 -3.31
C ALA A 31 3.41 10.77 -1.78
N LEU A 32 2.39 10.13 -1.18
CA LEU A 32 2.22 10.05 0.27
C LEU A 32 3.34 9.24 0.95
N LEU A 33 3.75 8.11 0.37
CA LEU A 33 4.90 7.33 0.87
C LEU A 33 6.19 8.13 0.84
N GLY A 34 6.47 8.80 -0.30
CA GLY A 34 7.62 9.68 -0.44
C GLY A 34 7.58 10.84 0.55
N CYS A 35 6.40 11.43 0.77
CA CYS A 35 6.19 12.47 1.76
C CYS A 35 6.49 12.00 3.19
N GLY A 36 5.97 10.83 3.59
CA GLY A 36 6.30 10.22 4.89
C GLY A 36 7.79 9.93 5.05
N TRP A 37 8.46 9.48 3.99
CA TRP A 37 9.91 9.28 3.97
C TRP A 37 10.68 10.60 4.15
N LEU A 38 10.28 11.67 3.45
CA LEU A 38 10.89 12.99 3.58
C LEU A 38 10.71 13.55 4.99
N ILE A 39 9.54 13.40 5.60
CA ILE A 39 9.30 13.79 7.00
C ILE A 39 10.27 13.06 7.94
N LEU A 40 10.48 11.76 7.72
CA LEU A 40 11.38 10.93 8.52
C LEU A 40 12.87 11.32 8.34
N LYS A 41 13.30 11.66 7.12
CA LYS A 41 14.72 11.81 6.77
C LYS A 41 15.22 13.24 6.64
N THR A 42 14.35 14.25 6.61
CA THR A 42 14.76 15.64 6.37
C THR A 42 14.41 16.55 7.54
N ASP A 43 15.08 17.71 7.60
CA ASP A 43 14.78 18.80 8.55
C ASP A 43 14.60 20.14 7.81
N GLY A 44 14.19 21.19 8.54
CA GLY A 44 14.12 22.56 8.03
C GLY A 44 12.99 22.80 7.02
N PRO A 45 13.24 23.58 5.94
CA PRO A 45 12.19 23.95 4.99
C PRO A 45 11.55 22.76 4.26
N LEU A 46 12.36 21.77 3.85
CA LEU A 46 11.87 20.58 3.14
C LEU A 46 10.97 19.71 4.03
N HIS A 47 11.33 19.57 5.30
CA HIS A 47 10.50 18.88 6.28
C HIS A 47 9.14 19.56 6.43
N ARG A 48 9.11 20.89 6.55
CA ARG A 48 7.86 21.66 6.67
C ARG A 48 6.98 21.53 5.41
N LEU A 49 7.60 21.55 4.23
CA LEU A 49 6.89 21.33 2.97
C LEU A 49 6.26 19.94 2.94
N ALA A 50 7.01 18.89 3.28
CA ALA A 50 6.49 17.53 3.33
C ALA A 50 5.32 17.43 4.34
N ARG A 51 5.47 17.95 5.57
CA ARG A 51 4.39 18.03 6.56
C ARG A 51 3.13 18.72 6.02
N ALA A 52 3.29 19.84 5.32
CA ALA A 52 2.17 20.59 4.73
C ALA A 52 1.46 19.80 3.61
N MET A 53 2.20 19.05 2.80
CA MET A 53 1.65 18.22 1.73
C MET A 53 1.05 16.90 2.22
N ALA A 54 1.47 16.39 3.39
CA ALA A 54 1.01 15.10 3.90
C ALA A 54 -0.51 15.02 4.05
N ARG A 55 -1.15 16.01 4.68
CA ARG A 55 -2.62 16.01 4.86
C ARG A 55 -3.39 15.93 3.53
N PRO A 56 -3.23 16.87 2.57
CA PRO A 56 -3.98 16.78 1.31
C PRO A 56 -3.73 15.46 0.56
N LEU A 57 -2.52 14.89 0.64
CA LEU A 57 -2.23 13.57 0.06
C LEU A 57 -2.99 12.44 0.77
N VAL A 58 -3.10 12.48 2.11
CA VAL A 58 -3.92 11.51 2.87
C VAL A 58 -5.39 11.58 2.45
N MET A 59 -5.97 12.78 2.33
CA MET A 59 -7.34 12.91 1.82
C MET A 59 -7.47 12.29 0.43
N ALA A 60 -6.56 12.63 -0.49
CA ALA A 60 -6.60 12.13 -1.85
C ALA A 60 -6.58 10.59 -1.86
N VAL A 61 -5.65 9.98 -1.11
CA VAL A 61 -5.55 8.51 -1.01
C VAL A 61 -6.82 7.90 -0.42
N LEU A 62 -7.38 8.46 0.66
CA LEU A 62 -8.62 7.95 1.25
C LEU A 62 -9.83 8.06 0.30
N VAL A 63 -9.92 9.17 -0.45
CA VAL A 63 -10.95 9.34 -1.48
C VAL A 63 -10.78 8.30 -2.57
N PHE A 64 -9.57 8.11 -3.12
CA PHE A 64 -9.32 7.09 -4.14
C PHE A 64 -9.58 5.68 -3.61
N MET A 65 -9.18 5.35 -2.38
CA MET A 65 -9.50 4.07 -1.75
C MET A 65 -11.01 3.87 -1.65
N GLY A 66 -11.77 4.88 -1.25
CA GLY A 66 -13.24 4.84 -1.20
C GLY A 66 -13.87 4.65 -2.58
N LEU A 67 -13.41 5.39 -3.58
CA LEU A 67 -13.88 5.27 -4.97
C LEU A 67 -13.61 3.87 -5.53
N VAL A 68 -12.37 3.36 -5.40
CA VAL A 68 -12.00 2.03 -5.88
C VAL A 68 -12.79 0.95 -5.13
N SER A 69 -12.92 1.05 -3.81
CA SER A 69 -13.68 0.09 -2.99
C SER A 69 -15.16 0.06 -3.33
N THR A 70 -15.75 1.21 -3.67
CA THR A 70 -17.15 1.30 -4.07
C THR A 70 -17.37 0.80 -5.49
N TRP A 71 -16.42 1.04 -6.41
CA TRP A 71 -16.52 0.61 -7.81
C TRP A 71 -16.31 -0.90 -7.98
N LEU A 72 -15.34 -1.47 -7.27
CA LEU A 72 -14.91 -2.86 -7.40
C LEU A 72 -16.06 -3.91 -7.37
N PRO A 73 -17.04 -3.86 -6.44
CA PRO A 73 -18.17 -4.78 -6.40
C PRO A 73 -19.02 -4.77 -7.69
N PHE A 74 -19.16 -3.62 -8.34
CA PHE A 74 -19.93 -3.49 -9.59
C PHE A 74 -19.20 -4.06 -10.81
N LEU A 75 -17.86 -4.14 -10.76
CA LEU A 75 -17.06 -4.77 -11.82
C LEU A 75 -17.04 -6.30 -11.73
N ASN A 76 -17.30 -6.85 -10.54
CA ASN A 76 -17.21 -8.28 -10.30
C ASN A 76 -18.32 -8.74 -9.36
N SER A 77 -19.36 -9.35 -9.93
CA SER A 77 -20.50 -9.88 -9.18
C SER A 77 -20.10 -10.86 -8.07
N ARG A 78 -18.99 -11.60 -8.24
CA ARG A 78 -18.47 -12.51 -7.20
C ARG A 78 -17.86 -11.77 -6.02
N LEU A 79 -17.23 -10.62 -6.26
CA LEU A 79 -16.72 -9.78 -5.17
C LEU A 79 -17.89 -9.20 -4.37
N MET A 80 -18.94 -8.73 -5.05
CA MET A 80 -20.15 -8.27 -4.40
C MET A 80 -20.80 -9.38 -3.56
N ALA A 81 -20.96 -10.58 -4.12
CA ALA A 81 -21.47 -11.74 -3.41
C ALA A 81 -20.62 -12.05 -2.16
N ARG A 82 -19.30 -12.04 -2.27
CA ARG A 82 -18.40 -12.34 -1.16
C ARG A 82 -18.52 -11.35 0.01
N TRP A 83 -18.71 -10.07 -0.28
CA TRP A 83 -18.82 -9.03 0.75
C TRP A 83 -20.22 -8.93 1.35
N PHE A 84 -21.26 -9.10 0.54
CA PHE A 84 -22.63 -8.77 0.93
C PHE A 84 -23.56 -9.98 1.09
N GLU A 85 -23.21 -11.14 0.54
CA GLU A 85 -23.97 -12.38 0.77
C GLU A 85 -23.42 -13.15 1.99
N SER A 86 -24.28 -13.96 2.61
CA SER A 86 -23.90 -14.98 3.61
C SER A 86 -23.26 -14.50 4.93
N GLY A 87 -23.31 -13.20 5.26
CA GLY A 87 -22.84 -12.69 6.57
C GLY A 87 -21.31 -12.49 6.67
N ASN A 88 -20.56 -12.68 5.58
CA ASN A 88 -19.11 -12.42 5.52
C ASN A 88 -18.75 -10.95 5.77
N PHE A 89 -19.70 -10.03 5.63
CA PHE A 89 -19.50 -8.61 5.89
C PHE A 89 -18.87 -8.37 7.28
N LEU A 90 -19.36 -9.04 8.33
CA LEU A 90 -18.83 -8.86 9.69
C LEU A 90 -17.37 -9.34 9.82
N TRP A 91 -17.00 -10.37 9.07
CA TRP A 91 -15.63 -10.91 9.06
C TRP A 91 -14.68 -10.07 8.21
N LEU A 92 -15.17 -9.42 7.16
CA LEU A 92 -14.39 -8.57 6.27
C LEU A 92 -14.35 -7.10 6.70
N ALA A 93 -15.34 -6.64 7.47
CA ALA A 93 -15.47 -5.28 8.00
C ALA A 93 -14.28 -4.77 8.83
N PRO A 94 -13.47 -5.59 9.53
CA PRO A 94 -12.28 -5.11 10.20
C PRO A 94 -11.30 -4.42 9.25
N VAL A 95 -11.19 -4.84 7.99
CA VAL A 95 -10.26 -4.24 7.01
C VAL A 95 -10.61 -2.78 6.68
N PRO A 96 -11.84 -2.44 6.22
CA PRO A 96 -12.20 -1.05 5.99
C PRO A 96 -12.22 -0.24 7.28
N LEU A 97 -12.61 -0.82 8.43
CA LEU A 97 -12.58 -0.11 9.70
C LEU A 97 -11.16 0.26 10.14
N LEU A 98 -10.22 -0.68 10.06
CA LEU A 98 -8.80 -0.43 10.32
C LEU A 98 -8.21 0.55 9.30
N THR A 99 -8.65 0.50 8.05
CA THR A 99 -8.22 1.45 7.00
C THR A 99 -8.62 2.89 7.35
N LEU A 100 -9.87 3.08 7.80
CA LEU A 100 -10.35 4.38 8.27
C LEU A 100 -9.63 4.82 9.55
N LEU A 101 -9.40 3.92 10.49
CA LEU A 101 -8.66 4.21 11.72
C LEU A 101 -7.22 4.64 11.43
N VAL A 102 -6.49 3.87 10.61
CA VAL A 102 -5.11 4.18 10.21
C VAL A 102 -5.06 5.48 9.41
N GLY A 103 -6.00 5.68 8.47
CA GLY A 103 -6.13 6.92 7.71
C GLY A 103 -6.37 8.13 8.60
N TRP A 104 -7.25 8.00 9.59
CA TRP A 104 -7.52 9.03 10.60
C TRP A 104 -6.29 9.31 11.46
N ARG A 105 -5.58 8.28 11.93
CA ARG A 105 -4.35 8.47 12.71
C ARG A 105 -3.24 9.11 11.90
N LEU A 106 -3.09 8.71 10.64
CA LEU A 106 -2.17 9.34 9.71
C LEU A 106 -2.52 10.81 9.48
N TRP A 107 -3.81 11.14 9.31
CA TRP A 107 -4.28 12.52 9.16
C TRP A 107 -3.94 13.39 10.38
N VAL A 108 -4.20 12.88 11.58
CA VAL A 108 -3.90 13.55 12.84
C VAL A 108 -2.40 13.71 13.04
N ASP A 109 -1.63 12.63 12.88
CA ASP A 109 -0.18 12.66 13.07
C ASP A 109 0.51 13.52 12.01
N ALA A 110 -0.03 13.63 10.79
CA ALA A 110 0.45 14.53 9.75
C ALA A 110 0.27 16.01 10.12
N ALA A 111 -0.77 16.36 10.90
CA ALA A 111 -1.04 17.73 11.35
C ALA A 111 -0.13 18.20 12.48
N VAL A 112 0.53 17.28 13.19
CA VAL A 112 1.46 17.61 14.27
C VAL A 112 2.66 18.36 13.69
N GLN A 113 2.81 19.61 14.11
CA GLN A 113 3.99 20.40 13.77
C GLN A 113 5.14 20.08 14.73
N PRO A 114 6.40 20.09 14.27
CA PRO A 114 7.54 19.93 15.17
C PRO A 114 7.57 21.08 16.18
N GLU A 115 7.64 20.76 17.48
CA GLU A 115 7.90 21.79 18.48
C GLU A 115 9.33 22.33 18.31
N ALA A 116 9.49 23.65 18.43
CA ALA A 116 10.79 24.29 18.37
C ALA A 116 11.69 23.75 19.50
N GLY A 117 12.64 22.87 19.16
CA GLY A 117 13.60 22.27 20.10
C GLY A 117 13.21 20.90 20.68
N GLY A 118 12.08 20.30 20.27
CA GLY A 118 11.64 18.99 20.74
C GLY A 118 12.22 17.82 19.93
N ALA A 119 12.54 16.71 20.61
CA ALA A 119 13.04 15.49 19.96
C ALA A 119 12.08 14.98 18.85
N PRO A 120 12.60 14.39 17.75
CA PRO A 120 11.84 14.02 16.54
C PRO A 120 10.91 12.78 16.72
N ARG A 121 10.31 12.64 17.90
CA ARG A 121 9.62 11.43 18.38
C ARG A 121 8.41 11.01 17.53
N HIS A 122 7.88 11.91 16.69
CA HIS A 122 6.67 11.67 15.90
C HIS A 122 6.89 11.64 14.38
N ASP A 123 8.13 11.80 13.88
CA ASP A 123 8.38 11.88 12.43
C ASP A 123 8.34 10.52 11.72
N ALA A 124 8.54 9.42 12.47
CA ALA A 124 8.38 8.07 11.93
C ALA A 124 6.91 7.65 11.76
N ARG A 125 5.99 8.23 12.54
CA ARG A 125 4.58 7.78 12.57
C ARG A 125 3.88 7.96 11.22
N PRO A 126 3.97 9.11 10.53
CA PRO A 126 3.33 9.27 9.22
C PRO A 126 3.79 8.22 8.20
N PHE A 127 5.08 7.88 8.20
CA PHE A 127 5.60 6.85 7.32
C PHE A 127 5.06 5.46 7.66
N LEU A 128 5.07 5.08 8.95
CA LEU A 128 4.55 3.80 9.41
C LEU A 128 3.05 3.63 9.15
N TRP A 129 2.25 4.68 9.40
CA TRP A 129 0.83 4.64 9.09
C TRP A 129 0.55 4.58 7.59
N THR A 130 1.36 5.24 6.77
CA THR A 130 1.25 5.11 5.31
C THR A 130 1.55 3.68 4.86
N LEU A 131 2.59 3.05 5.41
CA LEU A 131 2.90 1.64 5.13
C LEU A 131 1.75 0.71 5.56
N ALA A 132 1.19 0.93 6.76
CA ALA A 132 0.04 0.19 7.25
C ALA A 132 -1.19 0.37 6.33
N LEU A 133 -1.44 1.58 5.82
CA LEU A 133 -2.52 1.87 4.89
C LEU A 133 -2.36 1.11 3.56
N PHE A 134 -1.14 1.05 3.03
CA PHE A 134 -0.81 0.25 1.85
C PHE A 134 -1.00 -1.25 2.09
N ALA A 135 -0.53 -1.76 3.23
CA ALA A 135 -0.70 -3.16 3.61
C ALA A 135 -2.18 -3.54 3.74
N LEU A 136 -3.00 -2.67 4.36
CA LEU A 136 -4.44 -2.86 4.47
C LEU A 136 -5.15 -2.81 3.11
N GLY A 137 -4.75 -1.88 2.22
CA GLY A 137 -5.26 -1.83 0.85
C GLY A 137 -4.97 -3.11 0.08
N PHE A 138 -3.73 -3.63 0.19
CA PHE A 138 -3.35 -4.90 -0.42
C PHE A 138 -4.11 -6.09 0.19
N ALA A 139 -4.26 -6.13 1.51
CA ALA A 139 -5.04 -7.15 2.20
C ALA A 139 -6.51 -7.14 1.75
N GLY A 140 -7.13 -5.96 1.61
CA GLY A 140 -8.49 -5.82 1.10
C GLY A 140 -8.65 -6.36 -0.33
N LEU A 141 -7.68 -6.10 -1.21
CA LEU A 141 -7.66 -6.67 -2.56
C LEU A 141 -7.56 -8.21 -2.52
N VAL A 142 -6.59 -8.76 -1.77
CA VAL A 142 -6.36 -10.21 -1.66
C VAL A 142 -7.60 -10.91 -1.10
N LEU A 143 -8.16 -10.42 0.01
CA LEU A 143 -9.36 -10.98 0.63
C LEU A 143 -10.59 -10.88 -0.27
N GLY A 144 -10.65 -9.85 -1.12
CA GLY A 144 -11.69 -9.66 -2.11
C GLY A 144 -11.65 -10.68 -3.24
N ILE A 145 -10.46 -10.95 -3.80
CA ILE A 145 -10.32 -11.87 -4.94
C ILE A 145 -10.16 -13.34 -4.54
N TRP A 146 -9.81 -13.62 -3.27
CA TRP A 146 -9.61 -14.98 -2.77
C TRP A 146 -10.81 -15.91 -3.07
N PRO A 147 -10.58 -17.15 -3.54
CA PRO A 147 -9.30 -17.85 -3.71
C PRO A 147 -8.69 -17.66 -5.11
N ASN A 148 -9.20 -16.72 -5.92
CA ASN A 148 -8.68 -16.44 -7.24
C ASN A 148 -7.48 -15.50 -7.18
N ILE A 149 -6.43 -15.81 -7.95
CA ILE A 149 -5.26 -14.94 -8.12
C ILE A 149 -5.36 -14.15 -9.43
N VAL A 150 -6.00 -14.73 -10.46
CA VAL A 150 -6.42 -14.00 -11.68
C VAL A 150 -7.93 -14.16 -11.85
N PRO A 151 -8.74 -13.16 -11.43
CA PRO A 151 -10.18 -13.22 -11.56
C PRO A 151 -10.64 -13.27 -13.03
N PRO A 152 -11.76 -13.97 -13.34
CA PRO A 152 -12.58 -14.78 -12.42
C PRO A 152 -12.18 -16.27 -12.37
N SER A 153 -11.25 -16.72 -13.21
CA SER A 153 -11.14 -18.12 -13.61
C SER A 153 -9.96 -18.89 -13.03
N LEU A 154 -8.91 -18.21 -12.55
CA LEU A 154 -7.69 -18.89 -12.09
C LEU A 154 -7.55 -18.80 -10.57
N SER A 155 -7.76 -19.94 -9.91
CA SER A 155 -7.55 -20.09 -8.47
C SER A 155 -6.06 -20.25 -8.10
N ILE A 156 -5.74 -20.00 -6.83
CA ILE A 156 -4.37 -20.24 -6.30
C ILE A 156 -3.91 -21.69 -6.50
N TRP A 157 -4.83 -22.65 -6.45
CA TRP A 157 -4.51 -24.07 -6.59
C TRP A 157 -4.24 -24.46 -8.04
N GLN A 158 -4.96 -23.84 -8.98
CA GLN A 158 -4.73 -24.04 -10.42
C GLN A 158 -3.49 -23.31 -10.91
N ALA A 159 -3.13 -22.18 -10.29
CA ALA A 159 -1.91 -21.43 -10.58
C ALA A 159 -0.67 -21.99 -9.86
N ALA A 160 -0.84 -22.96 -8.95
CA ALA A 160 0.24 -23.51 -8.17
C ALA A 160 1.21 -24.33 -9.04
N SER A 161 2.51 -24.10 -8.86
CA SER A 161 3.55 -24.98 -9.38
C SER A 161 3.57 -26.34 -8.63
N PRO A 162 4.22 -27.37 -9.20
CA PRO A 162 4.38 -28.66 -8.52
C PRO A 162 5.06 -28.53 -7.13
N PRO A 163 4.71 -29.38 -6.15
CA PRO A 163 5.24 -29.30 -4.79
C PRO A 163 6.77 -29.29 -4.69
N GLU A 164 7.46 -29.98 -5.59
CA GLU A 164 8.92 -30.05 -5.63
C GLU A 164 9.53 -28.67 -5.95
N SER A 165 8.97 -27.98 -6.94
CA SER A 165 9.37 -26.62 -7.30
C SER A 165 9.05 -25.62 -6.19
N GLN A 166 7.91 -25.78 -5.52
CA GLN A 166 7.55 -24.96 -4.36
C GLN A 166 8.52 -25.16 -3.19
N GLY A 167 8.87 -26.42 -2.90
CA GLY A 167 9.84 -26.76 -1.86
C GLY A 167 11.22 -26.17 -2.12
N PHE A 168 11.68 -26.20 -3.37
CA PHE A 168 12.94 -25.57 -3.78
C PHE A 168 12.92 -24.05 -3.56
N VAL A 169 11.87 -23.36 -4.02
CA VAL A 169 11.72 -21.90 -3.82
C VAL A 169 11.60 -21.56 -2.33
N LEU A 170 10.88 -22.38 -1.55
CA LEU A 170 10.72 -22.19 -0.11
C LEU A 170 12.07 -22.28 0.61
N ALA A 171 12.91 -23.26 0.28
CA ALA A 171 14.25 -23.38 0.85
C ALA A 171 15.10 -22.13 0.56
N GLY A 172 15.07 -21.64 -0.69
CA GLY A 172 15.72 -20.39 -1.07
C GLY A 172 15.19 -19.19 -0.27
N LEU A 173 13.86 -19.10 -0.10
CA LEU A 173 13.20 -18.00 0.61
C LEU A 173 13.53 -18.00 2.10
N VAL A 174 13.59 -19.16 2.75
CA VAL A 174 13.95 -19.30 4.18
C VAL A 174 15.37 -18.82 4.45
N VAL A 175 16.31 -18.96 3.51
CA VAL A 175 17.70 -18.50 3.67
C VAL A 175 17.85 -17.04 3.22
N LEU A 176 17.34 -16.69 2.05
CA LEU A 176 17.56 -15.37 1.44
C LEU A 176 16.74 -14.27 2.13
N LEU A 177 15.49 -14.55 2.53
CA LEU A 177 14.63 -13.52 3.12
C LEU A 177 15.21 -12.96 4.44
N PRO A 178 15.70 -13.78 5.40
CA PRO A 178 16.37 -13.27 6.58
C PRO A 178 17.61 -12.43 6.26
N VAL A 179 18.41 -12.83 5.27
CA VAL A 179 19.62 -12.07 4.85
C VAL A 179 19.23 -10.70 4.29
N VAL A 180 18.24 -10.65 3.38
CA VAL A 180 17.73 -9.39 2.81
C VAL A 180 17.17 -8.49 3.91
N LEU A 181 16.40 -9.04 4.85
CA LEU A 181 15.84 -8.29 5.98
C LEU A 181 16.93 -7.79 6.94
N ALA A 182 17.93 -8.62 7.25
CA ALA A 182 19.05 -8.25 8.11
C ALA A 182 19.88 -7.12 7.49
N TYR A 183 20.22 -7.23 6.19
CA TYR A 183 20.92 -6.18 5.47
C TYR A 183 20.09 -4.88 5.42
N THR A 184 18.79 -4.98 5.15
CA THR A 184 17.88 -3.82 5.14
C THR A 184 17.83 -3.17 6.52
N ALA A 185 17.66 -3.94 7.59
CA ALA A 185 17.64 -3.43 8.96
C ALA A 185 18.98 -2.77 9.34
N TRP A 186 20.11 -3.41 8.98
CA TRP A 186 21.44 -2.85 9.18
C TRP A 186 21.62 -1.53 8.44
N SER A 187 21.28 -1.47 7.15
CA SER A 187 21.32 -0.24 6.36
C SER A 187 20.49 0.89 6.99
N TYR A 188 19.26 0.60 7.42
CA TYR A 188 18.42 1.58 8.12
C TYR A 188 19.02 2.02 9.48
N SER A 189 19.70 1.12 10.18
CA SER A 189 20.37 1.43 11.45
C SER A 189 21.64 2.28 11.26
N VAL A 190 22.39 2.06 10.18
CA VAL A 190 23.60 2.83 9.84
C VAL A 190 23.21 4.23 9.39
N PHE A 191 22.20 4.35 8.52
CA PHE A 191 21.68 5.63 8.04
C PHE A 191 20.54 6.18 8.91
N ARG A 192 20.58 5.92 10.22
CA ARG A 192 19.62 6.48 11.17
C ARG A 192 19.95 7.95 11.41
N GLY A 193 18.97 8.82 11.23
CA GLY A 193 19.14 10.27 11.38
C GLY A 193 18.54 11.05 10.22
N LYS A 194 18.44 12.36 10.43
CA LYS A 194 18.00 13.31 9.42
C LYS A 194 19.20 13.86 8.65
N VAL A 195 19.01 14.11 7.37
CA VAL A 195 19.97 14.80 6.51
C VAL A 195 19.80 16.31 6.73
N LEU A 196 20.84 16.95 7.27
CA LEU A 196 20.91 18.39 7.46
C LEU A 196 21.46 19.07 6.19
N ALA A 197 20.91 20.23 5.85
CA ALA A 197 21.50 21.07 4.80
C ALA A 197 22.87 21.57 5.30
N GLY A 198 23.95 21.18 4.61
CA GLY A 198 25.34 21.52 4.97
C GLY A 198 26.16 20.38 5.59
N ALA A 199 25.59 19.19 5.80
CA ALA A 199 26.34 18.02 6.30
C ALA A 199 27.11 17.23 5.20
N GLY A 200 27.09 17.72 3.96
CA GLY A 200 27.94 17.22 2.87
C GLY A 200 29.16 18.11 2.74
N TYR A 201 30.35 17.51 2.73
CA TYR A 201 31.67 18.14 2.54
C TYR A 201 31.64 19.34 1.58
N HIS A 202 31.49 20.57 2.09
CA HIS A 202 31.92 21.83 1.49
C HIS A 202 31.83 22.94 2.55
#